data_AF-T0Y9E7-F1
#
_entry.id   AF-T0Y9E7-F1
#
_cell.length_a   1.000
_cell.length_b   1.000
_cell.length_c   1.000
_cell.angle_alpha   90.00
_cell.angle_beta   90.00
_cell.angle_gamma   90.00
#
_symmetry.space_group_name_H-M   'P 1'
#
loop_
_entity.id
_entity.type
_entity.pdbx_description
1 polymer ?
#
loop_
_entity_poly.entity_id
_entity_poly.type
_entity_poly.pdbx_seq_one_letter_code
_entity_poly.pdbx_strand_id
1 'polypeptide(L)'
;SEVPAAYKSLPWSRIGVDTDNGFKPLYIVSKDKKNQVKKLKELLSSASELYLATDEDREGESIAWHLLEVLSPKVPVKRMVFHEITEGAIHDAISNPRDLDRNLVEAQEARRILDRLYGYEISPVLWRKVQQGLSAGRVQSVACRILVQRERDRIAF
;
A
#
# COMPACT_ATOMS: atom_id res chain seq x y z
N SER A 1 0.14 11.47 -16.84
CA SER A 1 -0.05 11.50 -15.37
C SER A 1 -1.40 10.90 -15.03
N GLU A 2 -1.44 9.98 -14.06
CA GLU A 2 -2.68 9.32 -13.58
C GLU A 2 -3.39 10.15 -12.49
N VAL A 3 -2.79 11.27 -12.07
CA VAL A 3 -3.35 12.23 -11.13
C VAL A 3 -4.65 12.83 -11.69
N PRO A 4 -5.79 12.78 -10.96
CA PRO A 4 -7.06 13.36 -11.39
C PRO A 4 -6.95 14.88 -11.61
N ALA A 5 -7.73 15.43 -12.53
CA ALA A 5 -7.64 16.84 -12.93
C ALA A 5 -7.73 17.82 -11.75
N ALA A 6 -8.58 17.52 -10.76
CA ALA A 6 -8.77 18.31 -9.55
C ALA A 6 -7.48 18.47 -8.71
N TYR A 7 -6.56 17.50 -8.77
CA TYR A 7 -5.32 17.52 -7.99
C TYR A 7 -4.12 17.95 -8.82
N LYS A 8 -4.21 18.03 -10.16
CA LYS A 8 -3.07 18.34 -11.04
C LYS A 8 -2.48 19.74 -10.80
N SER A 9 -3.29 20.69 -10.33
CA SER A 9 -2.84 22.05 -10.00
C SER A 9 -2.12 22.12 -8.65
N LEU A 10 -2.22 21.09 -7.81
CA LEU A 10 -1.60 21.09 -6.49
C LEU A 10 -0.12 20.70 -6.61
N PRO A 11 0.80 21.46 -5.98
CA PRO A 11 2.24 21.24 -6.11
C PRO A 11 2.68 19.88 -5.56
N TRP A 12 2.03 19.40 -4.50
CA TRP A 12 2.32 18.12 -3.85
C TRP A 12 1.76 16.91 -4.61
N SER A 13 0.89 17.12 -5.61
CA SER A 13 0.22 16.02 -6.34
C SER A 13 1.19 15.10 -7.08
N ARG A 14 2.36 15.61 -7.47
CA ARG A 14 3.43 14.81 -8.07
C ARG A 14 4.09 13.87 -7.07
N ILE A 15 4.26 14.32 -5.82
CA ILE A 15 4.75 13.48 -4.71
C ILE A 15 3.64 12.53 -4.26
N GLY A 16 2.38 12.95 -4.35
CA GLY A 16 1.20 12.19 -3.94
C GLY A 16 1.00 12.15 -2.43
N VAL A 17 1.67 13.03 -1.68
CA VAL A 17 1.53 13.20 -0.23
C VAL A 17 1.55 14.69 0.06
N ASP A 18 0.52 15.19 0.74
CA ASP A 18 0.42 16.58 1.21
C ASP A 18 1.09 16.70 2.59
N THR A 19 2.38 17.09 2.59
CA THR A 19 3.18 17.21 3.81
C THR A 19 2.74 18.35 4.72
N ASP A 20 2.07 19.36 4.18
CA ASP A 20 1.68 20.56 4.91
C ASP A 20 0.34 20.36 5.64
N ASN A 21 -0.50 19.43 5.16
CA ASN A 21 -1.83 19.17 5.71
C ASN A 21 -1.95 17.79 6.38
N GLY A 22 -0.97 17.42 7.20
CA GLY A 22 -1.01 16.19 8.00
C GLY A 22 -0.71 14.93 7.20
N PHE A 23 0.16 15.03 6.19
CA PHE A 23 0.63 13.89 5.37
C PHE A 23 -0.47 13.18 4.57
N LYS A 24 -1.53 13.89 4.18
CA LYS A 24 -2.65 13.28 3.45
C LYS A 24 -2.19 12.66 2.11
N PRO A 25 -2.35 11.35 1.91
CA PRO A 25 -1.96 10.70 0.66
C PRO A 25 -3.01 10.94 -0.44
N LEU A 26 -2.56 11.01 -1.70
CA LEU A 26 -3.43 10.93 -2.87
C LEU A 26 -3.43 9.50 -3.41
N TYR A 27 -4.50 8.78 -3.12
CA TYR A 27 -4.75 7.45 -3.68
C TYR A 27 -5.43 7.55 -5.05
N ILE A 28 -4.91 6.76 -5.99
CA ILE A 28 -5.45 6.66 -7.35
C ILE A 28 -5.54 5.19 -7.73
N VAL A 29 -6.65 4.82 -8.39
CA VAL A 29 -6.78 3.47 -8.96
C VAL A 29 -5.89 3.39 -10.20
N SER A 30 -4.89 2.51 -10.14
CA SER A 30 -3.99 2.23 -11.25
C SER A 30 -4.76 1.83 -12.51
N LYS A 31 -4.32 2.28 -13.69
CA LYS A 31 -5.03 2.07 -14.96
C LYS A 31 -5.35 0.61 -15.25
N ASP A 32 -4.39 -0.27 -14.98
CA ASP A 32 -4.50 -1.73 -15.16
C ASP A 32 -5.54 -2.36 -14.23
N LYS A 33 -5.82 -1.74 -13.07
CA LYS A 33 -6.81 -2.23 -12.10
C LYS A 33 -8.21 -1.68 -12.28
N LYS A 34 -8.42 -0.69 -13.17
CA LYS A 34 -9.75 -0.08 -13.39
C LYS A 34 -10.81 -1.09 -13.83
N ASN A 35 -10.47 -2.00 -14.74
CA ASN A 35 -11.40 -3.03 -15.21
C ASN A 35 -11.78 -3.99 -14.08
N GLN A 36 -10.83 -4.35 -13.22
CA GLN A 36 -11.08 -5.20 -12.07
C GLN A 36 -11.99 -4.52 -11.04
N VAL A 37 -11.71 -3.25 -10.72
CA VAL A 37 -12.57 -2.45 -9.82
C VAL A 37 -13.99 -2.33 -10.38
N LYS A 38 -14.14 -2.10 -11.69
CA LYS A 38 -15.46 -2.05 -12.34
C LYS A 38 -16.20 -3.37 -12.18
N LYS A 39 -15.55 -4.50 -12.47
CA LYS A 39 -16.11 -5.84 -12.29
C LYS A 39 -16.55 -6.09 -10.83
N LEU A 40 -15.73 -5.69 -9.86
CA LEU A 40 -16.08 -5.85 -8.44
C LEU A 40 -17.30 -5.01 -8.05
N LYS A 41 -17.43 -3.77 -8.55
CA LYS A 41 -18.63 -2.93 -8.34
C LYS A 41 -19.88 -3.53 -8.96
N GLU A 42 -19.77 -4.11 -10.16
CA GLU A 42 -20.88 -4.78 -10.84
C GLU A 42 -21.35 -5.98 -10.01
N LEU A 43 -20.44 -6.85 -9.56
CA LEU A 43 -20.78 -8.01 -8.72
C LEU A 43 -21.34 -7.61 -7.35
N LEU A 44 -20.83 -6.53 -6.76
CA LEU A 44 -21.31 -6.01 -5.48
C LEU A 44 -22.75 -5.48 -5.57
N SER A 45 -23.19 -5.02 -6.74
CA SER A 45 -24.55 -4.46 -6.89
C SER A 45 -25.66 -5.49 -6.77
N SER A 46 -25.36 -6.77 -6.99
CA SER A 46 -26.29 -7.90 -6.83
C SER A 46 -26.02 -8.76 -5.57
N ALA A 47 -24.95 -8.46 -4.82
CA ALA A 47 -24.61 -9.19 -3.61
C ALA A 47 -25.44 -8.71 -2.41
N SER A 48 -25.73 -9.60 -1.47
CA SER A 48 -26.40 -9.27 -0.20
C SER A 48 -25.42 -8.86 0.90
N GLU A 49 -24.18 -9.35 0.85
CA GLU A 49 -23.10 -9.09 1.81
C GLU A 49 -21.75 -9.05 1.08
N LEU A 50 -20.76 -8.37 1.67
CA LEU A 50 -19.37 -8.33 1.19
C LEU A 50 -18.44 -8.93 2.23
N TYR A 51 -17.66 -9.94 1.85
CA TYR A 51 -16.59 -10.49 2.68
C TYR A 51 -15.22 -10.01 2.20
N LEU A 52 -14.43 -9.44 3.11
CA LEU A 52 -13.05 -9.04 2.91
C LEU A 52 -12.14 -10.11 3.52
N ALA A 53 -11.57 -10.96 2.68
CA ALA A 53 -10.79 -12.14 3.06
C ALA A 53 -9.31 -12.01 2.67
N THR A 54 -8.72 -10.84 2.91
CA THR A 54 -7.27 -10.62 2.70
C THR A 54 -6.46 -11.16 3.87
N ASP A 55 -5.14 -11.31 3.69
CA ASP A 55 -4.25 -11.82 4.73
C ASP A 55 -4.33 -11.00 6.03
N GLU A 56 -4.08 -11.65 7.16
CA GLU A 56 -4.07 -11.01 8.48
C GLU A 56 -2.72 -10.35 8.77
N ASP A 57 -2.34 -9.40 7.92
CA ASP A 57 -1.23 -8.51 8.18
C ASP A 57 -1.61 -7.07 7.80
N ARG A 58 -0.67 -6.14 8.02
CA ARG A 58 -0.90 -4.72 7.69
C ARG A 58 -1.13 -4.47 6.20
N GLU A 59 -0.57 -5.30 5.31
CA GLU A 59 -0.75 -5.13 3.86
C GLU A 59 -2.13 -5.60 3.45
N GLY A 60 -2.55 -6.77 3.91
CA GLY A 60 -3.90 -7.29 3.75
C GLY A 60 -4.96 -6.36 4.33
N GLU A 61 -4.71 -5.76 5.49
CA GLU A 61 -5.64 -4.79 6.10
C GLU A 61 -5.76 -3.50 5.28
N SER A 62 -4.64 -2.99 4.77
CA SER A 62 -4.63 -1.83 3.88
C SER A 62 -5.36 -2.11 2.55
N ILE A 63 -5.20 -3.31 1.98
CA ILE A 63 -5.95 -3.73 0.79
C ILE A 63 -7.46 -3.79 1.09
N ALA A 64 -7.86 -4.40 2.21
CA ALA A 64 -9.26 -4.46 2.63
C ALA A 64 -9.85 -3.06 2.80
N TRP A 65 -9.11 -2.14 3.44
CA TRP A 65 -9.53 -0.74 3.57
C TRP A 65 -9.66 -0.04 2.21
N HIS A 66 -8.69 -0.18 1.32
CA HIS A 66 -8.77 0.41 -0.02
C HIS A 66 -9.96 -0.12 -0.83
N LEU A 67 -10.30 -1.41 -0.69
CA LEU A 67 -11.49 -1.97 -1.31
C LEU A 67 -12.76 -1.34 -0.75
N LEU A 68 -12.85 -1.10 0.55
CA LEU A 68 -13.98 -0.38 1.16
C LEU A 68 -14.14 1.02 0.57
N GLU A 69 -13.07 1.81 0.54
CA GLU A 69 -13.08 3.18 0.02
C GLU A 69 -13.49 3.21 -1.47
N VAL A 70 -12.92 2.31 -2.28
CA VAL A 70 -13.13 2.30 -3.72
C VAL A 70 -14.50 1.75 -4.10
N LEU A 71 -14.97 0.69 -3.43
CA LEU A 71 -16.24 0.03 -3.74
C LEU A 71 -17.45 0.73 -3.12
N SER A 72 -17.26 1.42 -1.98
CA SER A 72 -18.30 2.12 -1.22
C SER A 72 -19.57 1.24 -1.02
N PRO A 73 -19.43 0.06 -0.40
CA PRO A 73 -20.51 -0.91 -0.27
C PRO A 73 -21.70 -0.32 0.52
N LYS A 74 -22.92 -0.62 0.06
CA LYS A 74 -24.18 -0.31 0.77
C LYS A 74 -24.75 -1.51 1.52
N VAL A 75 -24.07 -2.64 1.41
CA VAL A 75 -24.43 -3.91 2.04
C VAL A 75 -23.53 -4.16 3.26
N PRO A 76 -23.93 -5.04 4.19
CA PRO A 76 -23.08 -5.42 5.31
C PRO A 76 -21.72 -5.92 4.83
N VAL A 77 -20.66 -5.43 5.48
CA VAL A 77 -19.28 -5.85 5.19
C VAL A 77 -18.74 -6.63 6.39
N LYS A 78 -18.07 -7.75 6.11
CA LYS A 78 -17.46 -8.63 7.11
C LYS A 78 -15.98 -8.84 6.78
N ARG A 79 -15.09 -8.61 7.74
CA ARG A 79 -13.66 -8.91 7.59
C ARG A 79 -13.40 -10.33 8.12
N MET A 80 -12.94 -11.21 7.23
CA MET A 80 -12.56 -12.59 7.56
C MET A 80 -11.05 -12.68 7.69
N VAL A 81 -10.55 -13.20 8.81
CA VAL A 81 -9.12 -13.48 8.98
C VAL A 81 -8.90 -14.97 9.21
N PHE A 82 -7.83 -15.50 8.63
CA PHE A 82 -7.42 -16.89 8.78
C PHE A 82 -5.92 -16.98 8.53
N HIS A 83 -5.26 -17.91 9.22
CA HIS A 83 -3.81 -18.14 9.08
C HIS A 83 -3.47 -19.32 8.17
N GLU A 84 -4.49 -20.11 7.81
CA GLU A 84 -4.36 -21.26 6.94
C GLU A 84 -5.62 -21.42 6.08
N ILE A 85 -5.47 -22.05 4.92
CA ILE A 85 -6.56 -22.28 3.97
C ILE A 85 -7.02 -23.73 4.12
N THR A 86 -7.71 -24.00 5.23
CA THR A 86 -8.36 -25.29 5.53
C THR A 86 -9.88 -25.09 5.63
N GLU A 87 -10.66 -26.14 5.36
CA GLU A 87 -12.12 -26.06 5.42
C GLU A 87 -12.62 -25.55 6.79
N GLY A 88 -12.07 -26.10 7.87
CA GLY A 88 -12.38 -25.68 9.24
C GLY A 88 -12.05 -24.21 9.49
N ALA A 89 -10.83 -23.78 9.15
CA ALA A 89 -10.42 -22.39 9.37
C ALA A 89 -11.28 -21.38 8.59
N ILE A 90 -11.70 -21.72 7.37
CA ILE A 90 -12.58 -20.84 6.58
C ILE A 90 -13.99 -20.78 7.17
N HIS A 91 -14.57 -21.91 7.60
CA HIS A 91 -15.87 -21.92 8.26
C HIS A 91 -15.88 -21.13 9.57
N ASP A 92 -14.81 -21.26 10.36
CA ASP A 92 -14.64 -20.50 11.60
C ASP A 92 -14.51 -18.99 11.33
N ALA A 93 -13.76 -18.60 10.30
CA ALA A 93 -13.58 -17.20 9.89
C ALA A 93 -14.87 -16.55 9.34
N ILE A 94 -15.73 -17.32 8.65
CA ILE A 94 -17.05 -16.85 8.20
C ILE A 94 -17.96 -16.61 9.40
N SER A 95 -17.91 -17.50 10.39
CA SER A 95 -18.79 -17.46 11.56
C SER A 95 -18.39 -16.39 12.56
N ASN A 96 -17.09 -16.03 12.61
CA ASN A 96 -16.52 -15.06 13.53
C ASN A 96 -15.79 -13.93 12.77
N PRO A 97 -16.52 -13.08 12.02
CA PRO A 97 -15.90 -11.93 11.37
C PRO A 97 -15.44 -10.92 12.43
N ARG A 98 -14.40 -10.17 12.09
CA ARG A 98 -13.92 -9.04 12.90
C ARG A 98 -14.21 -7.71 12.24
N ASP A 99 -13.93 -6.63 12.96
CA ASP A 99 -13.87 -5.30 12.38
C ASP A 99 -12.50 -5.05 11.72
N LEU A 100 -12.46 -4.08 10.81
CA LEU A 100 -11.22 -3.63 10.19
C LEU A 100 -10.34 -2.91 11.22
N ASP A 101 -9.11 -3.36 11.38
CA ASP A 101 -8.14 -2.73 12.29
C ASP A 101 -7.52 -1.48 11.66
N ARG A 102 -8.00 -0.32 12.11
CA ARG A 102 -7.51 0.99 11.67
C ARG A 102 -6.04 1.22 11.99
N ASN A 103 -5.52 0.68 13.08
CA ASN A 103 -4.11 0.88 13.45
C ASN A 103 -3.18 0.17 12.48
N LEU A 104 -3.56 -1.02 12.00
CA LEU A 104 -2.79 -1.74 10.98
C LEU A 104 -2.78 -1.01 9.64
N VAL A 105 -3.92 -0.44 9.24
CA VAL A 105 -4.03 0.39 8.03
C VAL A 105 -3.14 1.62 8.15
N GLU A 106 -3.24 2.36 9.25
CA GLU A 106 -2.44 3.57 9.50
C GLU A 106 -0.94 3.25 9.57
N ALA A 107 -0.55 2.13 10.17
CA ALA A 107 0.84 1.68 10.18
C ALA A 107 1.37 1.38 8.77
N GLN A 108 0.54 0.78 7.91
CA GLN A 108 0.90 0.53 6.51
C GLN A 108 0.99 1.84 5.72
N GLU A 109 0.04 2.75 5.91
CA GLU A 109 0.01 4.07 5.27
C GLU A 109 1.22 4.91 5.67
N ALA A 110 1.55 4.96 6.96
CA ALA A 110 2.74 5.65 7.47
C ALA A 110 4.02 5.13 6.83
N ARG A 111 4.18 3.80 6.72
CA ARG A 111 5.31 3.19 6.01
C ARG A 111 5.33 3.60 4.54
N ARG A 112 4.17 3.59 3.87
CA ARG A 112 4.02 3.95 2.46
C ARG A 112 4.42 5.40 2.19
N ILE A 113 3.99 6.32 3.06
CA ILE A 113 4.34 7.74 3.01
C ILE A 113 5.83 7.94 3.25
N LEU A 114 6.39 7.31 4.30
CA LEU A 114 7.81 7.40 4.62
C LEU A 114 8.69 6.97 3.44
N ASP A 115 8.37 5.81 2.84
CA ASP A 115 9.14 5.30 1.70
C ASP A 115 8.96 6.18 0.45
N ARG A 116 7.79 6.82 0.27
CA ARG A 116 7.56 7.80 -0.81
C ARG A 116 8.43 9.04 -0.63
N LEU A 117 8.42 9.65 0.55
CA LEU A 117 9.20 10.86 0.85
C LEU A 117 10.70 10.57 0.74
N TYR A 118 11.17 9.46 1.32
CA TYR A 118 12.57 9.06 1.21
C TYR A 118 13.00 8.87 -0.25
N GLY A 119 12.21 8.13 -1.03
CA GLY A 119 12.53 7.88 -2.44
C GLY A 119 12.54 9.16 -3.27
N TYR A 120 11.54 10.03 -3.10
CA TYR A 120 11.39 11.24 -3.90
C TYR A 120 12.46 12.30 -3.60
N GLU A 121 12.81 12.49 -2.33
CA GLU A 121 13.81 13.47 -1.91
C GLU A 121 15.25 13.03 -2.19
N ILE A 122 15.56 11.74 -1.98
CA ILE A 122 16.94 11.25 -2.05
C ILE A 122 17.35 10.83 -3.48
N SER A 123 16.45 10.31 -4.30
CA SER A 123 16.81 9.84 -5.66
C SER A 123 17.44 10.93 -6.55
N PRO A 124 16.97 12.20 -6.55
CA PRO A 124 17.62 13.28 -7.30
C PRO A 124 19.07 13.58 -6.87
N VAL A 125 19.43 13.28 -5.63
CA VAL A 125 20.81 13.39 -5.15
C VAL A 125 21.67 12.29 -5.77
N LEU A 126 21.18 11.04 -5.77
CA LEU A 126 21.87 9.91 -6.41
C LEU A 126 22.09 10.14 -7.91
N TRP A 127 21.12 10.72 -8.61
CA TRP A 127 21.25 11.02 -10.03
C TRP A 127 22.33 12.04 -10.34
N ARG A 128 22.50 13.05 -9.48
CA ARG A 128 23.51 14.10 -9.64
C ARG A 128 24.91 13.65 -9.21
N LYS A 129 25.01 12.69 -8.28
CA LYS A 129 26.28 12.34 -7.62
C LYS A 129 26.83 10.96 -7.97
N VAL A 130 26.00 10.07 -8.49
CA VAL A 130 26.37 8.68 -8.80
C VAL A 130 26.00 8.34 -10.23
N GLN A 131 24.72 8.11 -10.51
CA GLN A 131 24.23 7.74 -11.85
C GLN A 131 22.74 8.05 -11.99
N GLN A 132 22.34 8.55 -13.15
CA GLN A 132 20.91 8.71 -13.48
C GLN A 132 20.20 7.35 -13.49
N GLY A 133 18.94 7.34 -13.03
CA GLY A 133 18.10 6.14 -12.99
C GLY A 133 18.23 5.30 -11.73
N LEU A 134 19.14 5.63 -10.80
CA LEU A 134 19.21 4.96 -9.50
C LEU A 134 18.02 5.31 -8.60
N SER A 135 17.50 4.34 -7.87
CA SER A 135 16.44 4.55 -6.88
C SER A 135 17.01 4.60 -5.47
N ALA A 136 16.55 5.58 -4.68
CA ALA A 136 16.83 5.61 -3.26
C ALA A 136 15.85 4.68 -2.53
N GLY A 137 16.39 3.78 -1.70
CA GLY A 137 15.60 2.88 -0.87
C GLY A 137 16.11 2.85 0.56
N ARG A 138 15.26 3.22 1.52
CA ARG A 138 15.63 3.34 2.95
C ARG A 138 16.16 2.04 3.53
N VAL A 139 15.49 0.92 3.25
CA VAL A 139 15.90 -0.42 3.73
C VAL A 139 16.98 -1.03 2.83
N GLN A 140 16.85 -0.86 1.52
CA GLN A 140 17.78 -1.41 0.53
C GLN A 140 19.20 -0.84 0.67
N SER A 141 19.33 0.45 0.99
CA SER A 141 20.64 1.09 1.17
C SER A 141 21.42 0.51 2.35
N VAL A 142 20.74 0.19 3.45
CA VAL A 142 21.35 -0.46 4.63
C VAL A 142 21.78 -1.88 4.31
N ALA A 143 20.93 -2.66 3.62
CA ALA A 143 21.28 -4.01 3.19
C ALA A 143 22.51 -4.01 2.26
N CYS A 144 22.55 -3.09 1.28
CA CYS A 144 23.70 -2.91 0.40
C CYS A 144 24.97 -2.54 1.19
N ARG A 145 24.85 -1.63 2.17
CA ARG A 145 25.97 -1.25 3.05
C ARG A 145 26.56 -2.44 3.80
N ILE A 146 25.74 -3.35 4.33
CA ILE A 146 26.21 -4.53 5.07
C ILE A 146 27.08 -5.41 4.17
N LEU A 147 26.64 -5.65 2.93
CA LEU A 147 27.40 -6.44 1.95
C LEU A 147 28.71 -5.75 1.57
N VAL A 148 28.66 -4.45 1.27
CA VAL A 148 29.85 -3.66 0.93
C VAL A 148 30.85 -3.62 2.08
N GLN A 149 30.38 -3.52 3.33
CA GLN A 149 31.25 -3.53 4.51
C GLN A 149 32.01 -4.85 4.61
N ARG A 150 31.30 -5.98 4.48
CA ARG A 150 31.93 -7.30 4.49
C ARG A 150 32.98 -7.45 3.40
N GLU A 151 32.71 -6.92 2.20
CA GLU A 151 33.66 -7.00 1.10
C GLU A 151 34.91 -6.14 1.32
N ARG A 152 34.75 -4.95 1.91
CA ARG A 152 35.88 -4.11 2.29
C ARG A 152 36.77 -4.79 3.33
N ASP A 153 36.17 -5.44 4.32
CA ASP A 153 36.90 -6.20 5.33
C ASP A 153 37.71 -7.34 4.68
N ARG A 154 37.18 -7.99 3.63
CA ARG A 154 37.89 -9.05 2.87
C ARG A 154 39.04 -8.51 2.03
N ILE A 155 38.90 -7.33 1.42
CA ILE A 155 39.95 -6.70 0.61
C ILE A 155 41.12 -6.23 1.48
N ALA A 156 40.86 -5.86 2.73
CA ALA A 156 41.86 -5.37 3.68
C ALA A 156 42.59 -6.46 4.47
N PHE A 157 42.16 -7.74 4.36
CA PHE A 157 42.77 -8.90 4.99
C PHE A 157 43.83 -9.52 4.09
#